data_AF-S4P0K1-F1
#
_entry.id   AF-S4P0K1-F1
#
_cell.length_a   1.000
_cell.length_b   1.000
_cell.length_c   1.000
_cell.angle_alpha   90.00
_cell.angle_beta   90.00
_cell.angle_gamma   90.00
#
_symmetry.space_group_name_H-M   'P 1'
#
loop_
_entity.id
_entity.type
_entity.pdbx_description
1 polymer ?
#
loop_
_entity_poly.entity_id
_entity_poly.type
_entity_poly.pdbx_seq_one_letter_code
_entity_poly.pdbx_strand_id
1 'polypeptide(L)'
;MKATPMPDGLPEDIDDGKVNPRDDFKTRARYLGEKYEYDVTEARKIWCFGPEGTGPNILVDCSKGVQYLNEIKDSVVAGFQWADRKSG
;
A
#
# COMPACT_ATOMS: atom_id res chain seq x y z
N MET A 1 12.97 3.90 -5.34
CA MET A 1 12.17 3.25 -4.28
C MET A 1 12.73 3.73 -2.94
N LYS A 2 11.87 4.27 -2.07
CA LYS A 2 12.22 4.65 -0.70
C LYS A 2 11.28 3.89 0.23
N ALA A 3 11.78 3.36 1.33
CA ALA A 3 10.95 2.77 2.38
C ALA A 3 10.90 3.76 3.55
N THR A 4 9.72 3.94 4.12
CA THR A 4 9.50 4.71 5.34
C THR A 4 8.70 3.83 6.30
N PRO A 5 8.95 3.93 7.62
CA PRO A 5 8.13 3.22 8.59
C PRO A 5 6.67 3.68 8.45
N MET A 6 5.73 2.76 8.69
CA MET A 6 4.32 3.13 8.79
C MET A 6 4.09 4.02 10.02
N PRO A 7 3.09 4.90 9.98
CA PRO A 7 2.62 5.58 11.19
C PRO A 7 2.15 4.58 12.23
N ASP A 8 2.34 4.93 13.50
CA ASP A 8 1.87 4.14 14.63
C ASP A 8 0.34 3.94 14.55
N GLY A 9 -0.14 2.71 14.79
CA GLY A 9 -1.55 2.37 14.72
C GLY A 9 -2.05 1.90 13.34
N LEU A 10 -1.34 2.25 12.25
CA LEU A 10 -1.71 1.79 10.90
C LEU A 10 -1.52 0.27 10.73
N PRO A 11 -0.40 -0.34 11.17
CA PRO A 11 -0.25 -1.80 11.15
C PRO A 11 -1.41 -2.53 11.84
N GLU A 12 -1.81 -2.07 13.02
CA GLU A 12 -2.88 -2.66 13.82
C GLU A 12 -4.25 -2.51 13.14
N ASP A 13 -4.52 -1.37 12.51
CA ASP A 13 -5.74 -1.17 11.73
C ASP A 13 -5.80 -2.04 10.47
N ILE A 14 -4.65 -2.37 9.87
CA ILE A 14 -4.57 -3.32 8.74
C ILE A 14 -4.86 -4.73 9.26
N ASP A 15 -4.23 -5.15 10.37
CA ASP A 15 -4.43 -6.45 10.98
C ASP A 15 -5.87 -6.66 11.50
N ASP A 16 -6.49 -5.60 12.05
CA ASP A 16 -7.91 -5.56 12.46
C ASP A 16 -8.88 -5.57 11.25
N GLY A 17 -8.36 -5.41 10.02
CA GLY A 17 -9.15 -5.33 8.81
C GLY A 17 -9.92 -4.02 8.62
N LYS A 18 -9.60 -2.97 9.38
CA LYS A 18 -10.14 -1.61 9.18
C LYS A 18 -9.59 -0.96 7.90
N VAL A 19 -8.39 -1.35 7.50
CA VAL A 19 -7.76 -0.98 6.23
C VAL A 19 -7.54 -2.24 5.42
N ASN A 20 -8.40 -2.52 4.43
CA ASN A 20 -8.30 -3.73 3.63
C ASN A 20 -7.90 -3.43 2.17
N PRO A 21 -7.09 -4.30 1.53
CA PRO A 21 -6.86 -4.25 0.08
C PRO A 21 -8.13 -4.28 -0.75
N ARG A 22 -9.17 -4.98 -0.26
CA ARG A 22 -10.46 -5.18 -0.93
C ARG A 22 -11.41 -3.98 -0.80
N ASP A 23 -11.12 -3.05 0.10
CA ASP A 23 -11.93 -1.84 0.26
C ASP A 23 -11.84 -0.93 -0.95
N ASP A 24 -12.88 -0.13 -1.17
CA ASP A 24 -12.83 0.91 -2.19
C ASP A 24 -11.66 1.86 -1.92
N PHE A 25 -10.82 2.03 -2.94
CA PHE A 25 -9.57 2.79 -2.82
C PHE A 25 -9.80 4.27 -2.45
N LYS A 26 -10.97 4.86 -2.74
CA LYS A 26 -11.28 6.24 -2.35
C LYS A 26 -11.61 6.31 -0.86
N THR A 27 -12.41 5.37 -0.36
CA THR A 27 -12.75 5.28 1.06
C THR A 27 -11.49 5.03 1.89
N ARG A 28 -10.66 4.08 1.47
CA ARG A 28 -9.37 3.79 2.11
C ARG A 28 -8.45 5.00 2.11
N ALA A 29 -8.30 5.67 0.96
CA ALA A 29 -7.44 6.85 0.88
C ALA A 29 -7.93 8.00 1.76
N ARG A 30 -9.25 8.19 1.90
CA ARG A 30 -9.82 9.18 2.82
C ARG A 30 -9.50 8.81 4.27
N TYR A 31 -9.70 7.55 4.67
CA TYR A 31 -9.38 7.09 6.02
C TYR A 31 -7.91 7.30 6.37
N LEU A 32 -7.00 6.94 5.45
CA LEU A 32 -5.57 7.15 5.62
C LEU A 32 -5.22 8.63 5.72
N GLY A 33 -5.85 9.50 4.92
CA GLY A 33 -5.63 10.94 5.00
C GLY A 33 -6.17 11.58 6.29
N GLU A 34 -7.34 11.16 6.76
CA GLU A 34 -7.98 11.72 7.97
C GLU A 34 -7.33 11.23 9.26
N LYS A 35 -6.93 9.95 9.34
CA LYS A 35 -6.42 9.33 10.57
C LYS A 35 -4.89 9.35 10.67
N TYR A 36 -4.20 9.24 9.53
CA TYR A 36 -2.75 9.06 9.47
C TYR A 36 -2.04 10.15 8.66
N GLU A 37 -2.75 11.22 8.30
CA GLU A 37 -2.21 12.35 7.53
C GLU A 37 -1.53 11.94 6.20
N TYR A 38 -1.94 10.80 5.63
CA TYR A 38 -1.45 10.39 4.31
C TYR A 38 -1.92 11.35 3.23
N ASP A 39 -1.07 11.57 2.24
CA ASP A 39 -1.52 12.22 1.02
C ASP A 39 -2.58 11.34 0.34
N VAL A 40 -3.80 11.87 0.21
CA VAL A 40 -4.94 11.14 -0.35
C VAL A 40 -4.70 10.74 -1.81
N THR A 41 -3.88 11.51 -2.55
CA THR A 41 -3.55 11.19 -3.95
C THR A 41 -2.55 10.04 -4.04
N GLU A 42 -1.61 9.95 -3.11
CA GLU A 42 -0.67 8.82 -2.99
C GLU A 42 -1.38 7.57 -2.44
N ALA A 43 -2.22 7.72 -1.42
CA ALA A 43 -2.98 6.61 -0.83
C ALA A 43 -3.95 5.93 -1.82
N ARG A 44 -4.43 6.67 -2.84
CA ARG A 44 -5.21 6.07 -3.95
C ARG A 44 -4.38 5.17 -4.87
N LYS A 45 -3.06 5.31 -4.84
CA LYS A 45 -2.09 4.55 -5.65
C LYS A 45 -1.43 3.42 -4.86
N ILE A 46 -2.04 2.97 -3.77
CA ILE A 46 -1.62 1.72 -3.12
C ILE A 46 -1.83 0.55 -4.09
N TRP A 47 -0.76 -0.18 -4.39
CA TRP A 47 -0.74 -1.29 -5.33
C TRP A 47 -1.01 -2.63 -4.66
N CYS A 48 -0.42 -2.87 -3.49
CA CYS A 48 -0.62 -4.10 -2.75
C CYS A 48 -0.35 -3.91 -1.26
N PHE A 49 -0.90 -4.84 -0.49
CA PHE A 49 -0.59 -5.07 0.91
C PHE A 49 0.25 -6.35 1.03
N GLY A 50 1.01 -6.50 2.10
CA GLY A 50 1.86 -7.66 2.33
C GLY A 50 2.23 -7.84 3.80
N PRO A 51 2.60 -9.05 4.25
CA PRO A 51 2.77 -10.25 3.43
C PRO A 51 1.42 -10.87 3.00
N GLU A 52 1.48 -11.75 1.99
CA GLU A 52 0.33 -12.53 1.47
C GLU A 52 -0.89 -11.71 1.01
N GLY A 53 -0.69 -10.44 0.64
CA GLY A 53 -1.79 -9.60 0.14
C GLY A 53 -2.67 -9.01 1.23
N THR A 54 -2.37 -9.21 2.52
CA THR A 54 -3.20 -8.72 3.64
C THR A 54 -2.42 -8.15 4.81
N GLY A 55 -1.11 -8.40 4.91
CA GLY A 55 -0.35 -7.96 6.06
C GLY A 55 -0.05 -6.46 6.13
N PRO A 56 0.62 -6.03 7.21
CA PRO A 56 0.88 -4.64 7.54
C PRO A 56 2.12 -4.06 6.82
N ASN A 57 2.26 -4.32 5.51
CA ASN A 57 3.20 -3.68 4.59
C ASN A 57 2.43 -3.14 3.38
N ILE A 58 2.66 -1.88 2.99
CA ILE A 58 1.97 -1.28 1.83
C ILE A 58 2.98 -0.86 0.77
N LEU A 59 2.64 -1.13 -0.49
CA LEU A 59 3.37 -0.60 -1.65
C LEU A 59 2.56 0.53 -2.28
N VAL A 60 3.15 1.73 -2.33
CA VAL A 60 2.51 2.93 -2.92
C VAL A 60 3.31 3.39 -4.14
N ASP A 61 2.60 3.66 -5.24
CA ASP A 61 3.20 4.29 -6.40
C ASP A 61 3.17 5.83 -6.27
N CYS A 62 4.34 6.43 -6.06
CA CYS A 62 4.50 7.89 -6.02
C CYS A 62 4.96 8.50 -7.36
N SER A 63 4.97 7.74 -8.47
CA SER A 63 5.42 8.26 -9.77
C SER A 63 4.44 9.28 -10.37
N LYS A 64 4.98 10.24 -11.14
CA LYS A 64 4.22 11.30 -11.83
C LYS A 64 4.60 11.32 -13.30
N GLY A 65 3.62 11.25 -14.20
CA GLY A 65 3.81 11.44 -15.65
C GLY A 65 4.47 10.27 -16.40
N VAL A 66 4.49 9.06 -15.82
CA VAL A 66 5.12 7.90 -16.46
C VAL A 66 4.08 7.13 -17.28
N GLN A 67 4.18 7.19 -18.60
CA GLN A 67 3.43 6.30 -19.50
C GLN A 67 3.90 4.85 -19.34
N TYR A 68 2.99 3.89 -19.55
CA TYR A 68 3.22 2.43 -19.45
C TYR A 68 3.48 1.88 -18.05
N LEU A 69 3.36 2.68 -17.00
CA LEU A 69 3.58 2.23 -15.62
C LEU A 69 2.62 1.10 -15.18
N ASN A 70 1.42 1.05 -15.78
CA ASN A 70 0.47 -0.03 -15.56
C ASN A 70 0.93 -1.38 -16.15
N GLU A 71 1.82 -1.38 -17.16
CA GLU A 71 2.32 -2.62 -17.79
C GLU A 71 3.32 -3.38 -16.89
N ILE A 72 4.00 -2.66 -15.99
CA ILE A 72 4.96 -3.25 -15.06
C ILE A 72 4.37 -3.52 -13.67
N LYS A 73 3.11 -3.12 -13.45
CA LYS A 73 2.45 -3.21 -12.13
C LYS A 73 2.47 -4.63 -11.58
N ASP A 74 2.09 -5.60 -12.40
CA ASP A 74 2.01 -7.00 -11.97
C ASP A 74 3.38 -7.58 -11.60
N SER A 75 4.42 -7.21 -12.36
CA SER A 75 5.81 -7.59 -12.08
C SER A 75 6.32 -7.03 -10.76
N VAL A 76 5.98 -5.78 -10.44
CA VAL A 76 6.39 -5.14 -9.18
C VAL A 76 5.64 -5.71 -7.99
N VAL A 77 4.34 -5.98 -8.12
CA VAL A 77 3.55 -6.62 -7.06
C VAL A 77 4.07 -8.02 -6.75
N ALA A 78 4.41 -8.82 -7.77
CA ALA A 78 4.99 -10.15 -7.58
C ALA A 78 6.36 -10.10 -6.89
N GLY A 79 7.22 -9.14 -7.25
CA GLY A 79 8.50 -8.91 -6.59
C GLY A 79 8.37 -8.51 -5.12
N PHE A 80 7.40 -7.63 -4.81
CA PHE A 80 7.13 -7.19 -3.45
C PHE A 80 6.65 -8.34 -2.54
N GLN A 81 5.70 -9.15 -3.01
CA GLN A 81 5.22 -10.32 -2.25
C GLN A 81 6.33 -11.34 -1.98
N TRP A 82 7.28 -11.50 -2.92
CA TRP A 82 8.42 -12.39 -2.73
C TRP A 82 9.42 -11.85 -1.69
N ALA A 83 9.72 -10.55 -1.72
CA ALA A 83 10.61 -9.90 -0.76
C ALA A 83 10.05 -9.94 0.67
N ASP A 84 8.75 -9.67 0.80
CA ASP A 84 8.08 -9.64 2.10
C ASP A 84 8.05 -11.02 2.78
N ARG A 85 7.83 -12.09 2.00
CA ARG A 85 7.90 -13.48 2.50
C ARG A 85 9.27 -13.90 3.03
N LYS A 86 10.35 -13.25 2.59
CA LYS A 86 11.74 -13.57 2.96
C LYS A 86 12.26 -12.74 4.13
N SER A 87 11.47 -11.77 4.60
CA SER A 87 11.88 -10.79 5.62
C SER A 87 11.43 -11.18 7.04
N GLY A 88 10.78 -12.34 7.20
CA GLY A 88 10.38 -12.92 8.49
C GLY A 88 11.45 -13.80 9.12
#